data_AF-A0A5D2V5L4-F1
#
_entry.id   AF-A0A5D2V5L4-F1
#
_cell.length_a   1.000
_cell.length_b   1.000
_cell.length_c   1.000
_cell.angle_alpha   90.00
_cell.angle_beta   90.00
_cell.angle_gamma   90.00
#
_symmetry.space_group_name_H-M   'P 1'
#
loop_
_entity.id
_entity.type
_entity.pdbx_description
1 polymer ?
#
loop_
_entity_poly.entity_id
_entity_poly.type
_entity_poly.pdbx_seq_one_letter_code
_entity_poly.pdbx_strand_id
1 'polypeptide(L)' 'MACVDVILDCIGAAYLQRNLVYLNVDGRLFVIGSITEFVAELNIAAMFEKRFSIQGKVTFSKRRNGLLKKAYDGCS' A
#
# COMPACT_ATOMS: atom_id res chain seq x y z
N MET A 1 12.89 15.43 -5.21
CA MET A 1 11.73 16.23 -5.64
C MET A 1 10.50 15.36 -5.52
N ALA A 2 9.60 15.66 -4.59
CA ALA A 2 8.30 15.01 -4.50
C ALA A 2 7.30 15.75 -5.42
N CYS A 3 6.35 15.03 -5.99
CA CYS A 3 5.48 15.54 -7.06
C CYS A 3 4.03 15.09 -6.91
N VAL A 4 3.76 14.03 -6.15
CA VAL A 4 2.44 13.39 -6.14
C VAL A 4 1.90 13.21 -4.72
N ASP A 5 0.61 13.46 -4.54
CA ASP A 5 -0.05 13.31 -3.24
C ASP A 5 -0.60 11.90 -3.04
N VAL A 6 -0.92 11.20 -4.14
CA VAL A 6 -1.49 9.85 -4.12
C VAL A 6 -0.82 8.97 -5.15
N ILE A 7 -0.41 7.76 -4.75
CA ILE A 7 0.12 6.72 -5.62
C ILE A 7 -0.75 5.46 -5.49
N LEU A 8 -1.08 4.84 -6.62
CA LEU A 8 -1.72 3.53 -6.69
C LEU A 8 -0.70 2.53 -7.26
N ASP A 9 -0.32 1.54 -6.45
CA ASP A 9 0.76 0.60 -6.75
C ASP A 9 0.24 -0.83 -6.87
N CYS A 10 0.50 -1.46 -8.03
CA CYS A 10 0.22 -2.87 -8.29
C CYS A 10 1.49 -3.75 -8.29
N ILE A 11 2.69 -3.16 -8.26
CA ILE A 11 3.96 -3.86 -8.31
C ILE A 11 4.39 -4.30 -6.91
N GLY A 12 4.21 -3.45 -5.89
CA GLY A 12 4.45 -3.78 -4.49
C GLY A 12 5.90 -3.58 -4.05
N ALA A 13 6.50 -4.61 -3.44
CA ALA A 13 7.78 -4.50 -2.72
C ALA A 13 8.88 -3.81 -3.51
N ALA A 14 9.03 -4.17 -4.79
CA ALA A 14 10.09 -3.64 -5.65
C ALA A 14 9.99 -2.11 -5.87
N TYR A 15 8.80 -1.52 -5.71
CA TYR A 15 8.55 -0.11 -6.00
C TYR A 15 8.36 0.74 -4.74
N LEU A 16 8.34 0.13 -3.53
CA LEU A 16 8.11 0.84 -2.28
C LEU A 16 9.02 2.05 -2.14
N GLN A 17 10.34 1.86 -2.22
CA GLN A 17 11.31 2.95 -2.02
C GLN A 17 11.19 4.04 -3.08
N ARG A 18 10.96 3.68 -4.34
CA ARG A 18 10.73 4.65 -5.42
C ARG A 18 9.46 5.46 -5.19
N ASN A 19 8.36 4.79 -4.83
CA ASN A 19 7.10 5.44 -4.54
C ASN A 19 7.24 6.45 -3.41
N LEU A 20 7.98 6.10 -2.34
CA LEU A 20 8.25 7.01 -1.23
C LEU A 20 9.05 8.25 -1.63
N VAL A 21 9.95 8.18 -2.62
CA VAL A 21 10.71 9.34 -3.10
C VAL A 21 9.77 10.37 -3.75
N TYR A 22 8.85 9.91 -4.59
CA TYR A 22 7.94 10.77 -5.35
C TYR A 22 6.76 11.30 -4.52
N LEU A 23 6.43 10.61 -3.42
CA LEU A 23 5.32 10.98 -2.54
C LEU A 23 5.61 12.28 -1.78
N ASN A 24 4.64 13.21 -1.86
CA ASN A 24 4.62 14.45 -1.12
C ASN A 24 4.45 14.22 0.38
N VAL A 25 4.70 15.29 1.14
CA VAL A 25 4.39 15.32 2.57
C VAL A 25 2.87 15.14 2.75
N ASP A 26 2.46 14.35 3.74
CA ASP A 26 1.06 13.96 4.00
C ASP A 26 0.42 13.13 2.85
N GLY A 27 1.25 12.55 1.96
CA GLY A 27 0.79 11.74 0.84
C GLY A 27 0.29 10.34 1.22
N ARG A 28 -0.35 9.66 0.26
CA ARG A 28 -0.99 8.35 0.43
C ARG A 28 -0.56 7.35 -0.64
N LEU A 29 -0.02 6.22 -0.21
CA LEU A 29 0.32 5.09 -1.07
C LEU A 29 -0.71 3.98 -0.90
N PHE A 30 -1.40 3.61 -1.97
CA PHE A 30 -2.33 2.49 -2.01
C PHE A 30 -1.68 1.30 -2.71
N VAL A 31 -1.39 0.23 -1.96
CA VAL A 31 -0.88 -1.02 -2.52
C VAL A 31 -2.06 -1.94 -2.79
N ILE A 32 -2.31 -2.25 -4.06
CA ILE A 32 -3.44 -3.10 -4.49
C ILE A 32 -3.03 -4.50 -4.91
N GLY A 33 -1.74 -4.75 -5.02
CA GLY A 33 -1.19 -6.04 -5.37
C GLY A 33 0.33 -6.03 -5.29
N SER A 34 0.91 -7.21 -5.46
CA SER A 34 2.31 -7.37 -5.74
C SER A 34 2.50 -8.40 -6.84
N ILE A 35 3.25 -8.03 -7.88
CA ILE A 35 3.53 -8.91 -9.03
C ILE A 35 4.85 -9.65 -8.82
N THR A 36 5.82 -9.04 -8.14
CA THR A 36 7.16 -9.60 -7.97
C THR A 36 7.35 -10.21 -6.59
N GLU A 37 7.30 -9.39 -5.54
CA GLU A 37 7.66 -9.77 -4.18
C GLU A 37 6.73 -9.12 -3.16
N PHE A 38 6.43 -9.83 -2.07
CA PHE A 38 5.51 -9.34 -1.04
C PHE A 38 6.20 -8.63 0.13
N VAL A 39 7.52 -8.75 0.24
CA VAL A 39 8.28 -8.28 1.41
C VAL A 39 9.21 -7.15 0.98
N ALA A 40 9.12 -6.02 1.67
CA ALA A 40 10.05 -4.91 1.53
C ALA A 40 10.30 -4.27 2.89
N GLU A 41 11.49 -3.67 3.04
CA GLU A 41 11.85 -2.92 4.22
C GLU A 41 11.31 -1.48 4.12
N LEU A 42 10.76 -0.99 5.23
CA LEU A 42 10.25 0.37 5.36
C LEU A 42 11.00 1.09 6.48
N ASN A 43 11.63 2.21 6.14
CA ASN A 43 12.24 3.08 7.14
C ASN A 43 11.16 3.93 7.84
N ILE A 44 10.94 3.67 9.13
CA ILE A 44 9.94 4.39 9.93
C ILE A 44 10.30 5.87 10.13
N ALA A 45 11.59 6.23 10.10
CA ALA A 45 11.99 7.64 10.16
C ALA A 45 11.43 8.44 8.97
N ALA A 46 11.39 7.84 7.78
CA ALA A 46 10.81 8.47 6.60
C ALA A 46 9.30 8.70 6.75
N MET A 47 8.59 7.86 7.51
CA MET A 47 7.17 8.08 7.83
C MET A 47 6.98 9.31 8.70
N PHE A 48 7.86 9.58 9.67
CA PHE A 48 7.76 10.78 10.50
C PHE A 48 8.12 12.04 9.72
N GLU A 49 9.15 11.97 8.87
CA GLU A 49 9.61 13.10 8.07
C GLU A 49 8.54 13.57 7.07
N LYS A 50 7.96 12.62 6.33
CA LYS A 50 6.99 12.90 5.27
C LYS A 50 5.53 12.74 5.70
N ARG A 51 5.24 12.19 6.88
CA ARG A 51 3.89 11.96 7.41
C ARG A 51 2.95 11.22 6.44
N PHE A 52 3.50 10.36 5.60
CA PHE A 52 2.70 9.62 4.62
C PHE A 52 1.99 8.42 5.26
N SER A 53 0.97 7.92 4.56
CA SER A 53 0.29 6.68 4.92
C SER A 53 0.40 5.64 3.80
N ILE A 54 0.48 4.36 4.20
CA ILE A 54 0.43 3.21 3.29
C ILE A 54 -0.83 2.42 3.61
N GLN A 55 -1.62 2.10 2.58
CA GLN A 55 -2.85 1.33 2.72
C GLN A 55 -2.87 0.15 1.76
N GLY A 56 -3.13 -1.06 2.27
CA GLY A 56 -3.42 -2.24 1.46
C GLY A 56 -4.89 -2.27 1.06
N LYS A 57 -5.19 -2.40 -0.25
CA LYS A 57 -6.57 -2.51 -0.76
C LYS A 57 -6.67 -3.62 -1.80
N VAL A 58 -7.31 -4.73 -1.46
CA VAL A 58 -7.61 -5.76 -2.48
C VAL A 58 -8.94 -5.43 -3.13
N THR A 59 -8.94 -5.21 -4.45
CA THR A 59 -10.16 -4.92 -5.20
C THR A 59 -10.83 -6.24 -5.58
N PHE A 60 -11.92 -6.59 -4.91
CA PHE A 60 -12.73 -7.76 -5.24
C PHE A 60 -13.95 -7.36 -6.07
N SER A 61 -14.27 -8.15 -7.10
CA SER A 61 -15.57 -8.08 -7.76
C SER A 61 -16.65 -8.61 -6.82
N LYS A 62 -17.80 -7.91 -6.72
CA LYS A 62 -18.96 -8.28 -5.87
C LYS A 62 -19.45 -9.74 -6.07
N ARG A 63 -19.06 -10.44 -7.15
CA ARG A 63 -19.38 -11.86 -7.38
C ARG A 63 -18.71 -12.86 -6.41
N ARG A 64 -17.74 -12.46 -5.58
CA ARG A 64 -17.01 -13.33 -4.64
C ARG A 64 -17.22 -12.99 -3.16
N ASN A 65 -18.40 -12.48 -2.80
CA ASN A 65 -18.69 -11.96 -1.46
C ASN A 65 -18.65 -13.00 -0.31
N GLY A 66 -18.61 -14.31 -0.62
CA GLY A 66 -18.60 -15.38 0.39
C GLY A 66 -17.24 -15.68 1.05
N LEU A 67 -16.12 -15.29 0.42
CA LEU A 67 -14.78 -15.64 0.91
C LEU A 67 -14.21 -14.60 1.90
N LEU A 68 -14.63 -13.34 1.80
CA LEU A 68 -14.15 -12.26 2.67
C LEU A 68 -14.69 -12.35 4.09
N LYS A 69 -15.91 -12.85 4.26
CA LYS A 69 -16.52 -13.02 5.57
C LYS A 69 -15.71 -13.99 6.44
N LYS A 70 -15.13 -15.05 5.86
CA LYS A 70 -14.29 -16.01 6.59
C LYS A 70 -12.94 -15.45 7.04
N ALA A 71 -12.37 -14.48 6.34
CA ALA A 71 -11.07 -13.89 6.69
C ALA A 71 -11.21 -12.82 7.78
N TYR A 72 -12.34 -12.11 7.84
CA TYR A 72 -12.62 -11.11 8.87
C TYR A 72 -13.20 -11.73 10.16
N ASP A 73 -14.04 -12.76 10.03
CA ASP A 73 -14.70 -13.42 11.18
C ASP A 73 -13.77 -14.42 11.92
N GLY A 74 -12.53 -14.64 11.43
CA GLY A 74 -11.54 -15.54 12.03
C GLY A 74 -10.58 -14.87 13.03
N CYS A 75 -10.70 -13.56 13.22
CA CYS A 75 -9.95 -12.82 14.23
C CYS A 75 -10.91 -12.50 15.39
N SER A 76 -11.14 -13.50 16.25
CA SER A 76 -11.67 -13.33 17.61
C SER A 76 -10.60 -13.78 18.60
#